data_AF-A0A1Q7Y932-F1
#
_entry.id   AF-A0A1Q7Y932-F1
#
_cell.length_a   1.000
_cell.length_b   1.000
_cell.length_c   1.000
_cell.angle_alpha   90.00
_cell.angle_beta   90.00
_cell.angle_gamma   90.00
#
_symmetry.space_group_name_H-M   'P 1'
#
loop_
_entity.id
_entity.type
_entity.pdbx_description
1 polymer ?
#
loop_
_entity_poly.entity_id
_entity_poly.type
_entity_poly.pdbx_seq_one_letter_code
_entity_poly.pdbx_strand_id
1 'polypeptide(L)'
;MAEFKPNTPITSDNPIIEVTITAANQLSVGRHTFRLDVEDDSGNRSLKPDELVVIVADKEAPTAVLMAPQSVPFGKSFILSGEKSFDAGGGSVVKWIFTLVEPLR
;
A
#
# COMPACT_ATOMS: atom_id res chain seq x y z
N MET A 1 -21.51 1.77 -6.66
CA MET A 1 -20.25 1.51 -5.96
C MET A 1 -19.97 2.72 -5.08
N ALA A 2 -19.77 2.52 -3.78
CA ALA A 2 -19.60 3.59 -2.82
C ALA A 2 -18.11 3.94 -2.69
N GLU A 3 -17.77 5.21 -2.89
CA GLU A 3 -16.40 5.69 -2.76
C GLU A 3 -16.15 6.17 -1.33
N PHE A 4 -15.44 5.38 -0.53
CA PHE A 4 -15.10 5.74 0.84
C PHE A 4 -13.95 6.74 0.89
N LYS A 5 -14.25 7.97 1.30
CA LYS A 5 -13.25 9.02 1.54
C LYS A 5 -13.15 9.29 3.04
N PRO A 6 -11.94 9.57 3.58
CA PRO A 6 -11.79 9.91 4.98
C PRO A 6 -12.76 11.00 5.41
N ASN A 7 -13.42 10.78 6.54
CA ASN A 7 -14.38 11.71 7.15
C ASN A 7 -15.59 12.11 6.28
N THR A 8 -15.88 11.37 5.21
CA THR A 8 -17.06 11.59 4.36
C THR A 8 -18.09 10.49 4.63
N PRO A 9 -19.24 10.79 5.24
CA PRO A 9 -20.26 9.79 5.49
C PRO A 9 -20.90 9.33 4.18
N ILE A 10 -21.26 8.04 4.12
CA ILE A 10 -22.04 7.46 3.04
C ILE A 10 -23.30 6.88 3.65
N THR A 11 -24.45 7.31 3.15
CA THR A 11 -25.76 6.77 3.55
C THR A 11 -26.17 5.66 2.58
N SER A 12 -26.73 4.57 3.11
CA SER A 12 -27.29 3.49 2.30
C SER A 12 -28.49 2.86 3.01
N ASP A 13 -29.51 2.51 2.22
CA ASP A 13 -30.66 1.71 2.70
C ASP A 13 -30.36 0.19 2.67
N ASN A 14 -29.18 -0.20 2.18
CA ASN A 14 -28.71 -1.59 2.19
C ASN A 14 -27.75 -1.79 3.38
N PRO A 15 -27.94 -2.84 4.21
CA PRO A 15 -27.02 -3.14 5.31
C PRO A 15 -25.64 -3.65 4.84
N ILE A 16 -25.46 -3.87 3.54
CA ILE A 16 -24.20 -4.32 2.94
C ILE A 16 -23.71 -3.27 1.95
N ILE A 17 -22.47 -2.81 2.16
CA ILE A 17 -21.79 -1.86 1.28
C ILE A 17 -20.40 -2.38 0.92
N GLU A 18 -20.06 -2.29 -0.36
CA GLU A 18 -18.73 -2.60 -0.84
C GLU A 18 -17.81 -1.39 -0.70
N VAL A 19 -16.62 -1.59 -0.13
CA VAL A 19 -15.55 -0.59 -0.16
C VAL A 19 -14.84 -0.69 -1.50
N THR A 20 -15.24 0.14 -2.46
CA THR A 20 -14.64 0.11 -3.79
C THR A 20 -13.29 0.83 -3.81
N ILE A 21 -12.23 0.08 -4.14
CA ILE A 21 -10.87 0.61 -4.32
C ILE A 21 -10.64 0.92 -5.80
N THR A 22 -10.18 2.13 -6.10
CA THR A 22 -9.79 2.55 -7.45
C THR A 22 -8.41 3.20 -7.41
N ALA A 23 -7.79 3.44 -8.57
CA ALA A 23 -6.53 4.18 -8.64
C ALA A 23 -6.62 5.60 -8.04
N ALA A 24 -7.81 6.21 -8.03
CA ALA A 24 -8.04 7.53 -7.45
C ALA A 24 -8.37 7.49 -5.94
N ASN A 25 -8.73 6.32 -5.41
CA ASN A 25 -9.16 6.14 -4.02
C ASN A 25 -8.55 4.86 -3.44
N GLN A 26 -7.22 4.79 -3.46
CA GLN A 26 -6.48 3.72 -2.81
C GLN A 26 -6.36 4.01 -1.31
N LEU A 27 -6.62 3.01 -0.48
CA LEU A 27 -6.27 3.05 0.93
C LEU A 27 -4.76 2.83 1.06
N SER A 28 -4.08 3.70 1.80
CA SER A 28 -2.66 3.52 2.08
C SER A 28 -2.42 2.25 2.92
N VAL A 29 -1.23 1.66 2.82
CA VAL A 29 -0.81 0.59 3.74
C VAL A 29 -0.91 1.11 5.18
N GLY A 30 -1.50 0.33 6.06
CA GLY A 30 -1.69 0.70 7.46
C GLY A 30 -3.09 0.41 8.00
N ARG A 31 -3.40 1.03 9.15
CA ARG A 31 -4.66 0.84 9.87
C ARG A 31 -5.68 1.88 9.39
N HIS A 32 -6.88 1.42 9.07
CA HIS A 32 -8.03 2.26 8.75
C HIS A 32 -9.20 1.89 9.67
N THR A 33 -9.83 2.90 10.26
CA THR A 33 -11.02 2.70 11.11
C THR A 33 -12.26 3.03 10.31
N PHE A 34 -13.17 2.07 10.23
CA PHE A 34 -14.51 2.22 9.67
C PHE A 34 -15.50 2.39 10.82
N ARG A 35 -16.54 3.20 10.56
CA ARG A 35 -17.56 3.54 11.55
C ARG A 35 -18.95 3.34 10.97
N LEU A 36 -19.86 2.77 11.77
CA LEU A 36 -21.26 2.58 11.41
C LEU A 36 -22.17 3.25 12.45
N ASP A 37 -23.03 4.13 11.96
CA ASP A 37 -24.19 4.68 12.68
C ASP A 37 -25.45 4.23 11.94
N VAL A 38 -26.43 3.64 12.65
CA VAL A 38 -27.74 3.30 12.06
C VAL A 38 -28.85 4.19 12.61
N GLU A 39 -29.84 4.46 11.76
CA GLU A 39 -31.07 5.22 12.06
C GLU A 39 -32.28 4.30 11.84
N ASP A 40 -33.25 4.30 12.76
CA ASP A 40 -34.50 3.55 12.59
C ASP A 40 -35.55 4.32 11.77
N ASP A 41 -36.69 3.69 11.49
CA ASP A 41 -37.78 4.28 10.70
C ASP A 41 -38.51 5.43 11.42
N SER A 42 -38.24 5.61 12.70
CA SER A 42 -38.74 6.70 13.54
C SER A 42 -37.71 7.84 13.67
N GLY A 43 -36.55 7.73 13.01
CA GLY A 43 -35.46 8.72 13.04
C GLY A 43 -34.54 8.63 14.26
N ASN A 44 -34.66 7.60 15.11
CA ASN A 44 -33.75 7.40 16.23
C ASN A 44 -32.41 6.87 15.71
N ARG A 45 -31.31 7.49 16.16
CA ARG A 45 -29.96 7.03 15.85
C ARG A 45 -29.37 6.18 16.95
N SER A 46 -28.44 5.32 16.56
CA SER A 46 -27.54 4.61 17.49
C SER A 46 -26.92 5.58 18.49
N LEU A 47 -26.98 5.24 19.78
CA LEU A 47 -26.40 6.08 20.85
C LEU A 47 -24.88 6.19 20.75
N LYS A 48 -24.23 5.17 20.21
CA LYS A 48 -22.80 5.14 19.89
C LYS A 48 -22.62 4.42 18.56
N PRO A 49 -21.72 4.92 17.69
CA PRO A 49 -21.33 4.18 16.52
C PRO A 49 -20.58 2.90 16.88
N ASP A 50 -20.68 1.90 16.02
CA ASP A 50 -19.78 0.74 16.03
C ASP A 50 -18.54 1.04 15.17
N GLU A 51 -17.38 0.53 15.58
CA GLU A 51 -16.09 0.79 14.92
C GLU A 51 -15.32 -0.50 14.64
N LEU A 52 -14.77 -0.59 13.42
CA LEU A 52 -13.94 -1.71 12.99
C LEU A 52 -12.62 -1.21 12.43
N VAL A 53 -11.51 -1.78 12.91
CA VAL A 53 -10.17 -1.51 12.36
C VAL A 53 -9.82 -2.56 11.32
N VAL A 54 -9.54 -2.11 10.09
CA VAL A 54 -9.02 -2.93 8.99
C VAL A 54 -7.55 -2.58 8.76
N ILE A 55 -6.72 -3.60 8.55
CA ILE A 55 -5.30 -3.42 8.22
C ILE A 55 -5.10 -3.72 6.75
N VAL A 56 -4.74 -2.69 5.98
CA VAL A 56 -4.27 -2.82 4.61
C VAL A 56 -2.78 -3.15 4.66
N ALA A 57 -2.41 -4.33 4.19
CA ALA A 57 -1.04 -4.82 4.22
C ALA A 57 -0.49 -4.96 2.79
N ASP A 58 0.72 -4.45 2.58
CA ASP A 58 1.51 -4.82 1.41
C ASP A 58 2.08 -6.23 1.60
N LYS A 59 1.90 -7.08 0.58
CA LYS A 59 2.37 -8.46 0.55
C LYS A 59 3.25 -8.75 -0.67
N GLU A 60 3.46 -7.77 -1.54
CA GLU A 60 4.28 -7.96 -2.72
C GLU A 60 5.74 -7.67 -2.41
N ALA A 61 6.64 -8.42 -3.02
CA ALA A 61 8.06 -8.20 -2.84
C ALA A 61 8.52 -7.04 -3.74
N PRO A 62 9.47 -6.19 -3.29
CA PRO A 62 10.02 -5.16 -4.14
C PRO A 62 10.81 -5.76 -5.31
N THR A 63 10.83 -5.06 -6.44
CA THR A 63 11.63 -5.40 -7.61
C THR A 63 13.00 -4.73 -7.52
N ALA A 64 14.05 -5.55 -7.46
CA ALA A 64 15.43 -5.08 -7.47
C ALA A 64 15.89 -4.79 -8.91
N VAL A 65 16.43 -3.59 -9.15
CA VAL A 65 17.04 -3.20 -10.43
C VAL A 65 18.46 -2.73 -10.17
N LEU A 66 19.44 -3.49 -10.68
CA LEU A 66 20.86 -3.20 -10.54
C LEU A 66 21.42 -2.61 -11.83
N MET A 67 22.10 -1.47 -11.71
CA MET A 67 22.76 -0.78 -12.81
C MET A 67 24.25 -0.62 -12.53
N ALA A 68 25.07 -0.87 -13.56
CA ALA A 68 26.52 -0.71 -13.51
C ALA A 68 27.08 -0.58 -14.94
N PRO A 69 28.30 -0.03 -15.11
CA PRO A 69 29.04 -0.18 -16.35
C PRO A 69 29.24 -1.66 -16.70
N GLN A 70 29.13 -2.01 -17.99
CA GLN A 70 29.35 -3.39 -18.48
C GLN A 70 30.82 -3.81 -18.44
N SER A 71 31.73 -2.84 -18.42
CA SER A 71 33.18 -3.05 -18.33
C SER A 71 33.81 -1.93 -17.55
N VAL A 72 34.85 -2.26 -16.78
CA VAL A 72 35.59 -1.29 -15.96
C VAL A 72 37.08 -1.44 -16.25
N PRO A 73 37.84 -0.34 -16.43
CA PRO A 73 39.28 -0.45 -16.63
C PRO A 73 39.96 -1.06 -15.40
N PHE A 74 41.04 -1.80 -15.63
CA PHE A 74 41.80 -2.43 -14.56
C PHE A 74 42.27 -1.40 -13.53
N GLY A 75 42.11 -1.74 -12.25
CA GLY A 75 42.51 -0.89 -11.12
C GLY A 75 41.69 0.39 -10.97
N LYS A 76 40.54 0.52 -11.63
CA LYS A 76 39.64 1.68 -11.49
C LYS A 76 38.39 1.31 -10.71
N SER A 77 37.97 2.24 -9.84
CA SER A 77 36.68 2.16 -9.14
C SER A 77 35.52 2.41 -10.11
N PHE A 78 34.35 1.87 -9.76
CA PHE A 78 33.10 2.08 -10.47
C PHE A 78 31.93 2.09 -9.49
N ILE A 79 30.75 2.48 -9.98
CA ILE A 79 29.54 2.60 -9.18
C ILE A 79 28.56 1.49 -9.54
N LEU A 80 27.98 0.86 -8.52
CA LEU A 80 26.76 0.08 -8.61
C LEU A 80 25.60 0.97 -8.14
N SER A 81 24.54 1.07 -8.93
CA SER A 81 23.32 1.80 -8.56
C SER A 81 22.13 0.85 -8.46
N GLY A 82 21.41 0.96 -7.35
CA GLY A 82 20.12 0.30 -7.11
C GLY A 82 18.92 1.25 -7.22
N GLU A 83 19.13 2.49 -7.68
CA GLU A 83 18.17 3.61 -7.60
C GLU A 83 16.88 3.37 -8.40
N LYS A 84 16.91 2.46 -9.39
CA LYS A 84 15.73 2.09 -10.15
C LYS A 84 14.94 0.94 -9.53
N SER A 85 15.34 0.43 -8.36
CA SER A 85 14.55 -0.55 -7.63
C SER A 85 13.27 0.11 -7.12
N PHE A 86 12.16 -0.60 -7.16
CA PHE A 86 10.85 -0.07 -6.78
C PHE A 86 9.99 -1.14 -6.13
N ASP A 87 8.94 -0.71 -5.44
CA ASP A 87 7.93 -1.57 -4.88
C ASP A 87 6.58 -1.22 -5.51
N ALA A 88 5.95 -2.18 -6.19
CA ALA A 88 4.66 -1.98 -6.83
C ALA A 88 3.47 -2.30 -5.90
N GLY A 89 3.72 -2.98 -4.77
CA GLY A 89 2.71 -3.43 -3.82
C GLY A 89 2.16 -2.32 -2.90
N GLY A 90 2.72 -1.10 -3.01
CA GLY A 90 2.36 0.04 -2.18
C GLY A 90 3.34 0.32 -1.04
N GLY A 91 4.37 -0.51 -0.90
CA GLY A 91 5.51 -0.32 0.00
C GLY A 91 6.57 0.64 -0.54
N SER A 92 7.73 0.65 0.09
CA SER A 92 8.87 1.47 -0.31
C SER A 92 10.17 0.72 -0.06
N VAL A 93 11.11 0.82 -1.00
CA VAL A 93 12.45 0.24 -0.83
C VAL A 93 13.23 1.07 0.20
N VAL A 94 13.61 0.45 1.31
CA VAL A 94 14.32 1.13 2.43
C VAL A 94 15.73 0.60 2.66
N LYS A 95 16.12 -0.51 2.01
CA LYS A 95 17.42 -1.15 2.22
C LYS A 95 17.89 -1.80 0.92
N TRP A 96 19.17 -1.61 0.61
CA TRP A 96 19.87 -2.24 -0.51
C TRP A 96 21.02 -3.09 0.03
N ILE A 97 21.11 -4.34 -0.42
CA ILE A 97 22.18 -5.26 -0.04
C ILE A 97 22.92 -5.63 -1.33
N PHE A 98 24.13 -5.11 -1.48
CA PHE A 98 25.00 -5.42 -2.63
C PHE A 98 25.90 -6.60 -2.27
N THR A 99 26.03 -7.55 -3.19
CA THR A 99 26.90 -8.72 -3.01
C THR A 99 27.63 -9.01 -4.32
N LEU A 100 28.94 -9.14 -4.26
CA LEU A 100 29.71 -9.69 -5.37
C LEU A 100 29.49 -11.21 -5.38
N VAL A 101 28.84 -11.72 -6.42
CA VAL A 101 28.64 -13.15 -6.63
C VAL A 101 29.65 -13.61 -7.68
N GLU A 102 30.67 -14.34 -7.25
CA GLU A 102 31.58 -15.00 -8.19
C GLU A 102 30.87 -16.22 -8.80
N PRO A 103 31.15 -16.56 -10.07
CA PRO A 103 30.62 -17.80 -10.64
C PRO A 103 31.04 -19.00 -9.80
N LEU A 104 30.13 -19.96 -9.60
CA LEU A 104 30.52 -21.29 -9.14
C LEU A 104 31.53 -21.85 -10.15
N ARG A 105 32.71 -22.23 -9.65
CA ARG A 105 33.75 -22.91 -10.46
C ARG A 105 33.29 -24.28 -10.93
#